data_AF-A0A7S2LX26-F1
#
_entry.id   AF-A0A7S2LX26-F1
#
_cell.length_a   1.000
_cell.length_b   1.000
_cell.length_c   1.000
_cell.angle_alpha   90.00
_cell.angle_beta   90.00
_cell.angle_gamma   90.00
#
_symmetry.space_group_name_H-M   'P 1'
#
loop_
_entity.id
_entity.type
_entity.pdbx_description
1 polymer ?
#
loop_
_entity_poly.entity_id
_entity_poly.type
_entity_poly.pdbx_seq_one_letter_code
_entity_poly.pdbx_strand_id
1 'polypeptide(L)'
;ILIVDDLFTDERVRLWDARGLRASEIGDISTVMRMVDQVSALADMDLADLRRWYGGLGLPDEASLHREELLALAKNFCIWENLPLHSLTKECSDKGIDPNQGSSSGAPRDDETLRQTMMSQLLADDRLAAWERRGYEARRLGSLDAATHAVEQFEAYARQGDAEVQEAYTRAGLPPIIGAADEEGEVVFSREQRETMLKRMKQVLVWETMPLEELERVCKAQGIPVSSAR
;
A
#
# COMPACT_ATOMS: atom_id res chain seq x y z
N ILE A 1 14.59 -24.35 39.34
CA ILE A 1 13.93 -24.77 38.08
C ILE A 1 13.15 -23.58 37.53
N LEU A 2 12.16 -23.03 38.25
CA LEU A 2 11.39 -21.84 37.81
C LEU A 2 12.24 -20.63 37.35
N ILE A 3 13.26 -20.22 38.11
CA ILE A 3 14.13 -19.07 37.75
C ILE A 3 14.90 -19.28 36.43
N VAL A 4 15.27 -20.53 36.12
CA VAL A 4 16.00 -20.84 34.89
C VAL A 4 15.05 -20.77 33.69
N ASP A 5 13.82 -21.28 33.84
CA ASP A 5 12.79 -21.20 32.80
C ASP A 5 12.36 -19.75 32.52
N ASP A 6 12.27 -18.91 33.55
CA ASP A 6 11.99 -17.48 33.42
C ASP A 6 13.11 -16.74 32.67
N LEU A 7 14.38 -17.06 32.95
CA LEU A 7 15.55 -16.49 32.25
C LEU A 7 15.56 -16.88 30.77
N PHE A 8 15.29 -18.15 30.45
CA PHE A 8 15.20 -18.61 29.05
C PHE A 8 14.04 -17.94 28.31
N THR A 9 12.92 -17.70 29.00
CA THR A 9 11.76 -17.02 28.41
C THR A 9 12.08 -15.56 28.10
N ASP A 10 12.67 -14.84 29.05
CA ASP A 10 13.08 -13.43 28.86
C ASP A 10 14.13 -13.29 27.74
N GLU A 11 15.13 -14.18 27.67
CA GLU A 11 16.12 -14.18 26.59
C GLU A 11 15.46 -14.40 25.21
N ARG A 12 14.51 -15.34 25.11
CA ARG A 12 13.77 -15.58 23.86
C ARG A 12 12.95 -14.36 23.43
N VAL A 13 12.24 -13.72 24.37
CA VAL A 13 11.48 -12.50 24.09
C VAL A 13 12.37 -11.41 23.54
N ARG A 14 13.54 -11.17 24.16
CA ARG A 14 14.51 -10.18 23.68
C ARG A 14 15.05 -10.50 22.29
N LEU A 15 15.31 -11.78 21.99
CA LEU A 15 15.78 -12.21 20.67
C LEU A 15 14.72 -11.99 19.58
N TRP A 16 13.43 -12.20 19.90
CA TRP A 16 12.34 -11.94 18.97
C TRP A 16 12.08 -10.44 18.78
N ASP A 17 12.18 -9.64 19.83
CA ASP A 17 12.13 -8.18 19.73
C ASP A 17 13.26 -7.63 18.87
N ALA A 18 14.49 -8.15 19.04
CA ALA A 18 15.62 -7.78 18.18
C ALA A 18 15.41 -8.15 16.70
N ARG A 19 14.49 -9.07 16.40
CA ARG A 19 14.06 -9.43 15.04
C ARG A 19 12.82 -8.64 14.58
N GLY A 20 12.32 -7.71 15.39
CA GLY A 20 11.17 -6.87 15.09
C GLY A 20 9.81 -7.52 15.33
N LEU A 21 9.73 -8.60 16.11
CA LEU A 21 8.47 -9.34 16.33
C LEU A 21 7.62 -8.80 17.50
N ARG A 22 8.10 -7.81 18.25
CA ARG A 22 7.36 -7.15 19.35
C ARG A 22 6.78 -8.16 20.36
N ALA A 23 7.54 -9.20 20.65
CA ALA A 23 7.19 -10.25 21.61
C ALA A 23 6.90 -9.68 23.01
N SER A 24 7.64 -8.67 23.46
CA SER A 24 7.42 -8.04 24.76
C SER A 24 6.08 -7.29 24.85
N GLU A 25 5.56 -6.77 23.73
CA GLU A 25 4.29 -6.06 23.68
C GLU A 25 3.07 -7.00 23.64
N ILE A 26 3.27 -8.24 23.20
CA ILE A 26 2.23 -9.28 23.18
C ILE A 26 2.05 -9.88 24.59
N GLY A 27 3.15 -10.05 25.33
CA GLY A 27 3.16 -10.46 26.74
C GLY A 27 2.92 -11.96 26.98
N ASP A 28 1.94 -12.58 26.31
CA ASP A 28 1.68 -14.02 26.44
C ASP A 28 2.62 -14.86 25.56
N ILE A 29 3.50 -15.63 26.19
CA ILE A 29 4.53 -16.42 25.51
C ILE A 29 3.96 -17.43 24.51
N SER A 30 2.80 -18.01 24.81
CA SER A 30 2.15 -19.00 23.93
C SER A 30 1.65 -18.33 22.64
N THR A 31 1.07 -17.14 22.77
CA THR A 31 0.66 -16.28 21.66
C THR A 31 1.86 -15.84 20.83
N VAL A 32 2.97 -15.43 21.47
CA VAL A 32 4.21 -15.09 20.74
C VAL A 32 4.74 -16.28 19.96
N MET A 33 4.78 -17.48 20.55
CA MET A 33 5.24 -18.68 19.85
C MET A 33 4.41 -18.99 18.61
N ARG A 34 3.08 -18.94 18.74
CA ARG A 34 2.16 -19.14 17.60
C ARG A 34 2.39 -18.09 16.50
N MET A 35 2.57 -16.83 16.86
CA MET A 35 2.87 -15.77 15.91
C MET A 35 4.23 -15.98 15.22
N VAL A 36 5.26 -16.41 15.96
CA VAL A 36 6.57 -16.73 15.39
C VAL A 36 6.47 -17.86 14.37
N ASP A 37 5.67 -18.89 14.65
CA ASP A 37 5.39 -19.98 13.71
C ASP A 37 4.65 -19.48 12.47
N GLN A 38 3.64 -18.62 12.63
CA GLN A 38 2.93 -17.97 11.52
C GLN A 38 3.88 -17.14 10.64
N VAL A 39 4.73 -16.31 11.25
CA VAL A 39 5.73 -15.50 10.55
C VAL A 39 6.75 -16.38 9.82
N SER A 40 7.13 -17.51 10.39
CA SER A 40 8.04 -18.46 9.76
C SER A 40 7.38 -19.11 8.54
N ALA A 41 6.13 -19.54 8.67
CA ALA A 41 5.35 -20.07 7.54
C ALA A 41 5.19 -19.04 6.40
N LEU A 42 4.93 -17.77 6.73
CA LEU A 42 4.90 -16.68 5.75
C LEU A 42 6.27 -16.48 5.08
N ALA A 43 7.36 -16.63 5.83
CA ALA A 43 8.72 -16.53 5.30
C ALA A 43 9.12 -17.70 4.40
N ASP A 44 8.42 -18.82 4.45
CA ASP A 44 8.61 -19.98 3.58
C ASP A 44 7.74 -19.92 2.31
N MET A 45 6.72 -19.05 2.26
CA MET A 45 5.91 -18.85 1.05
C MET A 45 6.75 -18.35 -0.12
N ASP A 46 6.42 -18.83 -1.32
CA ASP A 46 6.98 -18.27 -2.56
C ASP A 46 6.31 -16.93 -2.92
N LEU A 47 6.81 -16.28 -3.98
CA LEU A 47 6.26 -15.00 -4.42
C LEU A 47 4.81 -15.10 -4.88
N ALA A 48 4.40 -16.22 -5.49
CA ALA A 48 3.05 -16.39 -6.01
C ALA A 48 2.04 -16.54 -4.87
N ASP A 49 2.40 -17.28 -3.82
CA ASP A 49 1.59 -17.44 -2.61
C ASP A 49 1.47 -16.11 -1.84
N LEU A 50 2.56 -15.36 -1.71
CA LEU A 50 2.52 -14.02 -1.09
C LEU A 50 1.66 -13.04 -1.88
N ARG A 51 1.69 -13.10 -3.23
CA ARG A 51 0.79 -12.29 -4.07
C ARG A 51 -0.67 -12.69 -3.90
N ARG A 52 -0.96 -13.99 -3.75
CA ARG A 52 -2.32 -14.46 -3.47
C ARG A 52 -2.82 -13.98 -2.11
N TRP A 53 -1.97 -14.04 -1.09
CA TRP A 53 -2.28 -13.47 0.23
C TRP A 53 -2.57 -11.96 0.12
N TYR A 54 -1.72 -11.23 -0.60
CA TYR A 54 -1.86 -9.79 -0.82
C TYR A 54 -3.17 -9.42 -1.53
N GLY A 55 -3.51 -10.11 -2.63
CA GLY A 55 -4.77 -9.92 -3.34
C GLY A 55 -6.00 -10.29 -2.50
N GLY A 56 -5.85 -11.22 -1.55
CA GLY A 56 -6.89 -11.56 -0.57
C GLY A 56 -7.27 -10.39 0.37
N LEU A 57 -6.44 -9.34 0.44
CA LEU A 57 -6.71 -8.11 1.18
C LEU A 57 -7.48 -7.06 0.35
N GLY A 58 -7.86 -7.38 -0.89
CA GLY A 58 -8.51 -6.43 -1.81
C GLY A 58 -7.56 -5.37 -2.38
N LEU A 59 -6.25 -5.64 -2.35
CA LEU A 59 -5.20 -4.75 -2.84
C LEU A 59 -4.82 -5.10 -4.30
N PRO A 60 -4.30 -4.12 -5.07
CA PRO A 60 -4.10 -4.27 -6.50
C PRO A 60 -2.94 -5.21 -6.86
N ASP A 61 -2.99 -5.90 -8.00
CA ASP A 61 -1.83 -6.68 -8.48
C ASP A 61 -0.71 -5.75 -8.97
N GLU A 62 0.25 -5.50 -8.08
CA GLU A 62 1.42 -4.66 -8.35
C GLU A 62 2.59 -5.51 -8.86
N ALA A 63 2.87 -5.44 -10.17
CA ALA A 63 3.96 -6.21 -10.77
C ALA A 63 5.33 -5.82 -10.18
N SER A 64 5.45 -4.56 -9.72
CA SER A 64 6.64 -4.00 -9.10
C SER A 64 6.88 -4.42 -7.64
N LEU A 65 5.92 -5.07 -6.98
CA LEU A 65 6.14 -5.57 -5.63
C LEU A 65 7.03 -6.83 -5.62
N HIS A 66 8.13 -6.71 -4.89
CA HIS A 66 9.07 -7.80 -4.66
C HIS A 66 8.69 -8.61 -3.42
N ARG A 67 9.25 -9.83 -3.34
CA ARG A 67 8.97 -10.79 -2.28
C ARG A 67 9.23 -10.21 -0.89
N GLU A 68 10.32 -9.45 -0.73
CA GLU A 68 10.76 -8.87 0.53
C GLU A 68 9.74 -7.84 1.05
N GLU A 69 9.15 -7.06 0.15
CA GLU A 69 8.13 -6.06 0.51
C GLU A 69 6.81 -6.72 0.91
N LEU A 70 6.38 -7.75 0.17
CA LEU A 70 5.19 -8.52 0.51
C LEU A 70 5.36 -9.26 1.84
N LEU A 71 6.54 -9.85 2.08
CA LEU A 71 6.84 -10.52 3.33
C LEU A 71 6.90 -9.54 4.50
N ALA A 72 7.49 -8.36 4.32
CA ALA A 72 7.49 -7.32 5.36
C ALA A 72 6.06 -6.90 5.73
N LEU A 73 5.20 -6.70 4.73
CA LEU A 73 3.79 -6.38 4.96
C LEU A 73 3.04 -7.51 5.67
N ALA A 74 3.22 -8.76 5.23
CA ALA A 74 2.60 -9.92 5.86
C ALA A 74 3.04 -10.12 7.31
N LYS A 75 4.32 -9.87 7.61
CA LYS A 75 4.85 -9.86 8.97
C LYS A 75 4.18 -8.79 9.83
N ASN A 76 4.08 -7.56 9.34
CA ASN A 76 3.41 -6.48 10.07
C ASN A 76 1.94 -6.82 10.35
N PHE A 77 1.23 -7.38 9.37
CA PHE A 77 -0.15 -7.82 9.54
C PHE A 77 -0.29 -8.90 10.62
N CYS A 78 0.59 -9.91 10.60
CA CYS A 78 0.62 -10.98 11.61
C CYS A 78 0.93 -10.45 13.02
N ILE A 79 1.82 -9.45 13.12
CA ILE A 79 2.11 -8.77 14.39
C ILE A 79 0.86 -8.04 14.88
N TRP A 80 0.21 -7.23 14.04
CA TRP A 80 -1.00 -6.49 14.41
C TRP A 80 -2.15 -7.41 14.86
N GLU A 81 -2.31 -8.57 14.22
CA GLU A 81 -3.31 -9.59 14.59
C GLU A 81 -3.10 -10.12 16.01
N ASN A 82 -1.85 -10.18 16.48
CA ASN A 82 -1.49 -10.74 17.78
C ASN A 82 -1.23 -9.66 18.86
N LEU A 83 -1.22 -8.37 18.50
CA LEU A 83 -1.05 -7.30 19.48
C LEU A 83 -2.28 -7.15 20.38
N PRO A 84 -2.09 -6.91 21.68
CA PRO A 84 -3.15 -6.46 22.57
C PRO A 84 -3.78 -5.16 22.05
N LEU A 85 -5.09 -4.98 22.31
CA LEU A 85 -5.84 -3.85 21.78
C LEU A 85 -5.22 -2.49 22.15
N HIS A 86 -4.69 -2.35 23.36
CA HIS A 86 -4.03 -1.11 23.79
C HIS A 86 -2.74 -0.80 23.01
N SER A 87 -1.95 -1.81 22.67
CA SER A 87 -0.74 -1.68 21.84
C SER A 87 -1.10 -1.33 20.40
N LEU A 88 -2.16 -1.94 19.87
CA LEU A 88 -2.69 -1.59 18.55
C LEU A 88 -3.23 -0.14 18.52
N THR A 89 -3.86 0.32 19.60
CA THR A 89 -4.34 1.72 19.73
C THR A 89 -3.19 2.69 19.73
N LYS A 90 -2.11 2.35 20.45
CA LYS A 90 -0.89 3.12 20.42
C LYS A 90 -0.29 3.18 19.01
N GLU A 91 -0.23 2.07 18.30
CA GLU A 91 0.25 2.02 16.90
C GLU A 91 -0.54 2.97 15.98
N CYS A 92 -1.87 2.92 16.06
CA CYS A 92 -2.73 3.83 15.30
C CYS A 92 -2.46 5.29 15.68
N SER A 93 -2.39 5.59 16.98
CA SER A 93 -2.13 6.94 17.48
C SER A 93 -0.76 7.48 17.03
N ASP A 94 0.29 6.65 17.07
CA ASP A 94 1.64 7.03 16.65
C ASP A 94 1.70 7.35 15.14
N LYS A 95 0.78 6.76 14.36
CA LYS A 95 0.58 7.06 12.93
C LYS A 95 -0.45 8.15 12.66
N GLY A 96 -1.03 8.76 13.70
CA GLY A 96 -2.08 9.78 13.56
C GLY A 96 -3.41 9.25 13.02
N ILE A 97 -3.66 7.95 13.15
CA ILE A 97 -4.91 7.28 12.75
C ILE A 97 -5.89 7.33 13.92
N ASP A 98 -7.11 7.82 13.67
CA ASP A 98 -8.20 7.76 14.65
C ASP A 98 -9.01 6.45 14.46
N PRO A 99 -8.98 5.51 15.43
CA PRO A 99 -9.74 4.26 15.38
C PRO A 99 -11.26 4.45 15.28
N ASN A 100 -11.76 5.63 15.65
CA ASN A 100 -13.19 5.95 15.63
C ASN A 100 -13.65 6.62 14.34
N GLN A 101 -12.72 6.96 13.44
CA GLN A 101 -13.02 7.61 12.18
C GLN A 101 -13.94 6.70 11.34
N GLY A 102 -15.15 7.18 11.02
CA GLY A 102 -16.16 6.46 10.24
C GLY A 102 -17.23 5.72 11.05
N SER A 103 -17.13 5.68 12.38
CA SER A 103 -18.19 5.15 13.25
C SER A 103 -19.30 6.16 13.46
N SER A 104 -20.22 6.28 12.51
CA SER A 104 -21.39 7.17 12.63
C SER A 104 -22.44 6.66 13.61
N SER A 105 -22.38 5.38 14.00
CA SER A 105 -23.26 4.83 15.03
C SER A 105 -22.61 4.99 16.40
N GLY A 106 -23.19 5.81 17.28
CA GLY A 106 -22.82 5.87 18.70
C GLY A 106 -23.10 4.58 19.50
N ALA A 107 -23.17 3.43 18.82
CA ALA A 107 -23.28 2.12 19.43
C ALA A 107 -21.90 1.66 19.92
N PRO A 108 -21.80 1.00 21.08
CA PRO A 108 -20.58 0.37 21.53
C PRO A 108 -20.12 -0.65 20.49
N ARG A 109 -18.91 -0.47 19.97
CA ARG A 109 -18.26 -1.44 19.09
C ARG A 109 -17.61 -2.51 19.98
N ASP A 110 -17.78 -3.78 19.63
CA ASP A 110 -17.05 -4.85 20.32
C ASP A 110 -15.55 -4.78 19.99
N ASP A 111 -14.72 -5.33 20.88
CA ASP A 111 -13.26 -5.30 20.78
C ASP A 111 -12.73 -5.92 19.47
N GLU A 112 -13.42 -6.92 18.90
CA GLU A 112 -13.00 -7.58 17.67
C GLU A 112 -13.25 -6.71 16.45
N THR A 113 -14.44 -6.12 16.34
CA THR A 113 -14.75 -5.16 15.27
C THR A 113 -13.82 -3.94 15.33
N LEU A 114 -13.48 -3.48 16.54
CA LEU A 114 -12.51 -2.40 16.73
C LEU A 114 -11.11 -2.82 16.26
N ARG A 115 -10.63 -4.00 16.66
CA ARG A 115 -9.35 -4.56 16.21
C ARG A 115 -9.28 -4.63 14.68
N GLN A 116 -10.28 -5.20 14.02
CA GLN A 116 -10.32 -5.32 12.56
C GLN A 116 -10.30 -3.96 11.87
N THR A 117 -11.00 -2.96 12.42
CA THR A 117 -10.97 -1.60 11.88
C THR A 117 -9.55 -1.02 11.94
N MET A 118 -8.88 -1.16 13.08
CA MET A 118 -7.54 -0.62 13.28
C MET A 118 -6.50 -1.30 12.39
N MET A 119 -6.58 -2.63 12.25
CA MET A 119 -5.73 -3.39 11.32
C MET A 119 -5.94 -2.94 9.88
N SER A 120 -7.19 -2.75 9.46
CA SER A 120 -7.51 -2.24 8.13
C SER A 120 -6.97 -0.83 7.90
N GLN A 121 -7.06 0.06 8.90
CA GLN A 121 -6.53 1.42 8.80
C GLN A 121 -4.99 1.44 8.77
N LEU A 122 -4.32 0.59 9.57
CA LEU A 122 -2.87 0.46 9.58
C LEU A 122 -2.35 -0.07 8.24
N LEU A 123 -3.03 -1.08 7.68
CA LEU A 123 -2.76 -1.58 6.33
C LEU A 123 -2.93 -0.47 5.28
N ALA A 124 -4.03 0.29 5.36
CA ALA A 124 -4.28 1.40 4.46
C ALA A 124 -3.17 2.45 4.54
N ASP A 125 -2.78 2.88 5.74
CA ASP A 125 -1.71 3.88 5.94
C ASP A 125 -0.36 3.40 5.39
N ASP A 126 0.02 2.15 5.66
CA ASP A 126 1.25 1.55 5.12
C ASP A 126 1.24 1.53 3.58
N ARG A 127 0.11 1.14 2.98
CA ARG A 127 -0.02 1.08 1.52
C ARG A 127 -0.01 2.45 0.86
N LEU A 128 -0.73 3.41 1.41
CA LEU A 128 -0.72 4.79 0.93
C LEU A 128 0.71 5.37 0.99
N ALA A 129 1.43 5.15 2.10
CA ALA A 129 2.83 5.58 2.22
C ALA A 129 3.76 4.89 1.20
N ALA A 130 3.55 3.61 0.91
CA ALA A 130 4.31 2.88 -0.10
C ALA A 130 4.07 3.42 -1.51
N TRP A 131 2.82 3.72 -1.87
CA TRP A 131 2.47 4.29 -3.17
C TRP A 131 2.92 5.75 -3.32
N GLU A 132 2.92 6.54 -2.25
CA GLU A 132 3.52 7.88 -2.26
C GLU A 132 5.00 7.86 -2.62
N ARG A 133 5.77 6.92 -2.05
CA ARG A 133 7.19 6.72 -2.42
C ARG A 133 7.37 6.32 -3.89
N ARG A 134 6.34 5.76 -4.53
CA ARG A 134 6.30 5.41 -5.96
C ARG A 134 5.69 6.50 -6.85
N GLY A 135 5.34 7.65 -6.27
CA GLY A 135 4.88 8.85 -6.99
C GLY A 135 3.39 8.91 -7.30
N TYR A 136 2.53 8.18 -6.59
CA TYR A 136 1.07 8.20 -6.81
C TYR A 136 0.31 9.30 -6.03
N GLU A 137 0.99 10.09 -5.18
CA GLU A 137 0.34 11.08 -4.31
C GLU A 137 -0.86 10.50 -3.52
N ALA A 138 -0.74 9.24 -3.08
CA ALA A 138 -1.89 8.41 -2.71
C ALA A 138 -2.77 8.99 -1.60
N ARG A 139 -2.22 9.71 -0.62
CA ARG A 139 -3.04 10.34 0.44
C ARG A 139 -3.94 11.45 -0.10
N ARG A 140 -3.55 12.12 -1.18
CA ARG A 140 -4.34 13.18 -1.82
C ARG A 140 -5.52 12.65 -2.62
N LEU A 141 -5.56 11.35 -2.90
CA LEU A 141 -6.69 10.69 -3.56
C LEU A 141 -7.88 10.47 -2.61
N GLY A 142 -7.70 10.73 -1.31
CA GLY A 142 -8.78 10.82 -0.32
C GLY A 142 -9.28 9.48 0.23
N SER A 143 -8.98 8.35 -0.42
CA SER A 143 -9.33 7.01 0.10
C SER A 143 -8.36 5.93 -0.39
N LEU A 144 -8.32 4.80 0.33
CA LEU A 144 -7.58 3.62 -0.09
C LEU A 144 -8.11 3.10 -1.44
N ASP A 145 -9.42 3.04 -1.62
CA ASP A 145 -10.05 2.52 -2.85
C ASP A 145 -9.68 3.37 -4.07
N ALA A 146 -9.70 4.69 -3.94
CA ALA A 146 -9.28 5.60 -5.00
C ALA A 146 -7.79 5.38 -5.37
N ALA A 147 -6.92 5.24 -4.36
CA ALA A 147 -5.52 4.96 -4.59
C ALA A 147 -5.27 3.58 -5.22
N THR A 148 -5.97 2.54 -4.75
CA THR A 148 -5.98 1.20 -5.33
C THR A 148 -6.35 1.29 -6.80
N HIS A 149 -7.46 1.95 -7.13
CA HIS A 149 -7.93 2.08 -8.51
C HIS A 149 -6.90 2.76 -9.43
N ALA A 150 -6.29 3.85 -8.97
CA ALA A 150 -5.25 4.54 -9.74
C ALA A 150 -4.01 3.65 -9.98
N VAL A 151 -3.62 2.87 -8.98
CA VAL A 151 -2.50 1.91 -9.08
C VAL A 151 -2.85 0.77 -10.06
N GLU A 152 -4.04 0.18 -9.96
CA GLU A 152 -4.49 -0.87 -10.89
C GLU A 152 -4.46 -0.41 -12.33
N GLN A 153 -5.01 0.78 -12.60
CA GLN A 153 -5.02 1.34 -13.94
C GLN A 153 -3.60 1.59 -14.46
N PHE A 154 -2.70 2.10 -13.62
CA PHE A 154 -1.32 2.31 -14.03
C PHE A 154 -0.59 0.99 -14.31
N GLU A 155 -0.74 -0.02 -13.46
CA GLU A 155 -0.15 -1.36 -13.65
C GLU A 155 -0.73 -2.05 -14.89
N ALA A 156 -1.98 -1.76 -15.27
CA ALA A 156 -2.53 -2.19 -16.55
C ALA A 156 -1.80 -1.54 -17.74
N TYR A 157 -1.58 -0.21 -17.73
CA TYR A 157 -0.80 0.46 -18.77
C TYR A 157 0.64 -0.03 -18.85
N ALA A 158 1.29 -0.23 -17.70
CA ALA A 158 2.68 -0.69 -17.65
C ALA A 158 2.89 -2.07 -18.30
N ARG A 159 1.85 -2.91 -18.35
CA ARG A 159 1.86 -4.23 -19.00
C ARG A 159 1.53 -4.22 -20.48
N GLN A 160 0.97 -3.13 -21.00
CA GLN A 160 0.62 -2.99 -22.43
C GLN A 160 1.87 -2.74 -23.29
N GLY A 161 1.78 -3.04 -24.59
CA GLY A 161 2.81 -2.70 -25.57
C GLY A 161 2.93 -1.20 -25.80
N ASP A 162 3.99 -0.77 -26.49
CA ASP A 162 4.27 0.66 -26.69
C ASP A 162 3.19 1.34 -27.54
N ALA A 163 2.64 0.65 -28.53
CA ALA A 163 1.58 1.16 -29.39
C ALA A 163 0.30 1.44 -28.60
N GLU A 164 -0.13 0.52 -27.74
CA GLU A 164 -1.31 0.69 -26.91
C GLU A 164 -1.12 1.80 -25.86
N VAL A 165 0.07 1.89 -25.26
CA VAL A 165 0.39 2.98 -24.33
C VAL A 165 0.36 4.34 -25.03
N GLN A 166 0.92 4.46 -26.25
CA GLN A 166 0.84 5.69 -27.05
C GLN A 166 -0.60 6.04 -27.42
N GLU A 167 -1.44 5.06 -27.76
CA GLU A 167 -2.85 5.28 -28.05
C GLU A 167 -3.59 5.82 -26.80
N ALA A 168 -3.40 5.18 -25.64
CA ALA A 168 -4.00 5.66 -24.39
C ALA A 168 -3.52 7.07 -24.02
N TYR A 169 -2.22 7.31 -24.18
CA TYR A 169 -1.57 8.60 -23.92
C TYR A 169 -2.13 9.72 -24.80
N THR A 170 -2.32 9.47 -26.10
CA THR A 170 -2.93 10.45 -27.02
C THR A 170 -4.42 10.63 -26.76
N ARG A 171 -5.14 9.56 -26.41
CA ARG A 171 -6.56 9.61 -26.01
C ARG A 171 -6.78 10.44 -24.75
N ALA A 172 -5.82 10.44 -23.82
CA ALA A 172 -5.79 11.32 -22.65
C ALA A 172 -5.50 12.80 -23.00
N GLY A 173 -5.35 13.13 -24.29
CA GLY A 173 -5.14 14.50 -24.76
C GLY A 173 -3.68 14.97 -24.67
N LEU A 174 -2.73 14.07 -24.40
CA LEU A 174 -1.32 14.43 -24.30
C LEU A 174 -0.65 14.47 -25.70
N PRO A 175 0.31 15.38 -25.94
CA PRO A 175 0.95 15.53 -27.26
C PRO A 175 1.73 14.27 -27.67
N PRO A 176 1.46 13.67 -28.85
CA PRO A 176 2.04 12.39 -29.25
C PRO A 176 3.56 12.43 -29.22
N ILE A 177 4.17 11.36 -28.70
CA ILE A 177 5.62 11.16 -28.82
C ILE A 177 5.91 10.55 -30.20
N ILE A 178 6.94 11.04 -30.88
CA ILE A 178 7.34 10.56 -32.21
C ILE A 178 8.38 9.45 -32.02
N GLY A 179 8.01 8.22 -32.37
CA GLY A 179 8.93 7.08 -32.42
C GLY A 179 9.83 7.08 -33.66
N ALA A 180 10.82 6.19 -33.68
CA ALA A 180 11.63 5.95 -34.87
C ALA A 180 10.99 4.84 -35.71
N ALA A 181 11.17 4.87 -37.03
CA ALA A 181 10.84 3.73 -37.87
C ALA A 181 11.98 2.70 -37.81
N ASP A 182 11.64 1.42 -37.65
CA ASP A 182 12.60 0.32 -37.79
C ASP A 182 12.83 -0.07 -39.28
N GLU A 183 13.53 -1.17 -39.50
CA GLU A 183 13.87 -1.65 -40.85
C GLU A 183 12.63 -2.11 -41.63
N GLU A 184 11.57 -2.53 -40.93
CA GLU A 184 10.27 -2.89 -41.50
C GLU A 184 9.33 -1.68 -41.68
N GLY A 185 9.70 -0.51 -41.16
CA GLY A 185 8.89 0.71 -41.20
C GLY A 185 7.88 0.84 -40.07
N GLU A 186 7.95 -0.04 -39.07
CA GLU A 186 7.12 0.01 -37.86
C GLU A 186 7.65 1.06 -36.88
N VAL A 187 6.73 1.71 -36.17
CA VAL A 187 7.10 2.76 -35.21
C VAL A 187 7.55 2.11 -33.90
N VAL A 188 8.84 2.23 -33.60
CA VAL A 188 9.47 1.75 -32.38
C VAL A 188 9.75 2.92 -31.44
N PHE A 189 9.39 2.74 -30.17
CA PHE A 189 9.66 3.70 -29.12
C PHE A 189 10.89 3.28 -28.32
N SER A 190 11.76 4.23 -28.03
CA SER A 190 12.86 4.00 -27.09
C SER A 190 12.31 3.81 -25.67
N ARG A 191 13.11 3.15 -24.83
CA ARG A 191 12.79 2.96 -23.40
C ARG A 191 12.49 4.29 -22.69
N GLU A 192 13.25 5.34 -22.97
CA GLU A 192 13.06 6.67 -22.36
C GLU A 192 11.71 7.29 -22.78
N GLN A 193 11.30 7.10 -24.03
CA GLN A 193 10.00 7.54 -24.51
C GLN A 193 8.86 6.78 -23.83
N ARG A 194 8.98 5.46 -23.70
CA ARG A 194 8.01 4.64 -22.93
C ARG A 194 7.91 5.10 -21.48
N GLU A 195 9.04 5.29 -20.80
CA GLU A 195 9.07 5.76 -19.41
C GLU A 195 8.45 7.17 -19.29
N THR A 196 8.65 8.05 -20.27
CA THR A 196 8.02 9.37 -20.33
C THR A 196 6.50 9.28 -20.48
N MET A 197 6.00 8.42 -21.38
CA MET A 197 4.56 8.20 -21.54
C MET A 197 3.93 7.70 -20.24
N LEU A 198 4.50 6.64 -19.66
CA LEU A 198 4.00 6.06 -18.41
C LEU A 198 4.03 7.09 -17.27
N LYS A 199 5.11 7.86 -17.12
CA LYS A 199 5.20 8.89 -16.08
C LYS A 199 4.08 9.92 -16.19
N ARG A 200 3.77 10.40 -17.40
CA ARG A 200 2.69 11.37 -17.62
C ARG A 200 1.31 10.73 -17.47
N MET A 201 1.12 9.50 -17.93
CA MET A 201 -0.12 8.74 -17.71
C MET A 201 -0.41 8.56 -16.22
N LYS A 202 0.62 8.23 -15.41
CA LYS A 202 0.48 8.17 -13.95
C LYS A 202 -0.03 9.50 -13.39
N GLN A 203 0.55 10.61 -13.84
CA GLN A 203 0.14 11.94 -13.39
C GLN A 203 -1.31 12.27 -13.77
N VAL A 204 -1.72 11.94 -14.99
CA VAL A 204 -3.11 12.09 -15.45
C VAL A 204 -4.05 11.25 -14.58
N LEU A 205 -3.74 9.98 -14.35
CA LEU A 205 -4.55 9.09 -13.50
C LEU A 205 -4.70 9.62 -12.08
N VAL A 206 -3.62 10.13 -11.49
CA VAL A 206 -3.65 10.75 -10.17
C VAL A 206 -4.61 11.94 -10.17
N TRP A 207 -4.57 12.80 -11.19
CA TRP A 207 -5.50 13.93 -11.29
C TRP A 207 -6.94 13.51 -11.53
N GLU A 208 -7.20 12.55 -12.43
CA GLU A 208 -8.56 12.06 -12.72
C GLU A 208 -9.21 11.40 -11.50
N THR A 209 -8.40 10.84 -10.60
CA THR A 209 -8.86 10.14 -9.39
C THR A 209 -8.90 11.06 -8.17
N MET A 210 -8.32 12.25 -8.25
CA MET A 210 -8.20 13.18 -7.14
C MET A 210 -9.54 13.89 -6.86
N PRO A 211 -9.92 14.10 -5.57
CA PRO A 211 -11.10 14.90 -5.23
C PRO A 211 -11.03 16.31 -5.82
N LEU A 212 -12.19 16.88 -6.14
CA LEU A 212 -12.28 18.19 -6.78
C LEU A 212 -11.54 19.27 -5.97
N GLU A 213 -11.69 19.27 -4.65
CA GLU A 213 -11.08 20.27 -3.76
C GLU A 213 -9.54 20.20 -3.80
N GLU A 214 -8.98 19.02 -4.03
CA GLU A 214 -7.53 18.82 -4.19
C GLU A 214 -7.06 19.25 -5.58
N LEU A 215 -7.83 18.95 -6.62
CA LEU A 215 -7.56 19.41 -7.99
C LEU A 215 -7.57 20.94 -8.09
N GLU A 216 -8.52 21.61 -7.45
CA GLU A 216 -8.57 23.07 -7.39
C GLU A 216 -7.29 23.66 -6.76
N ARG A 217 -6.74 22.99 -5.74
CA ARG A 217 -5.46 23.40 -5.13
C ARG A 217 -4.29 23.21 -6.08
N VAL A 218 -4.25 22.10 -6.84
CA VAL A 218 -3.21 21.90 -7.88
C VAL A 218 -3.29 22.99 -8.93
N CYS A 219 -4.47 23.26 -9.47
CA CYS A 219 -4.68 24.30 -10.47
C CYS A 219 -4.24 25.67 -9.95
N LYS A 220 -4.67 26.03 -8.73
CA LYS A 220 -4.25 27.29 -8.09
C LYS A 220 -2.74 27.37 -7.90
N ALA A 221 -2.09 26.30 -7.46
CA ALA A 221 -0.64 26.25 -7.29
C ALA A 221 0.12 26.42 -8.62
N GLN A 222 -0.48 25.98 -9.72
CA GLN A 222 0.06 26.12 -11.08
C GLN A 222 -0.37 27.42 -11.78
N GLY A 223 -1.11 28.30 -11.11
CA GLY A 223 -1.64 29.53 -11.71
C GLY A 223 -2.70 29.30 -12.79
N ILE A 224 -3.30 28.11 -12.84
CA ILE A 224 -4.38 27.77 -13.75
C ILE A 224 -5.68 28.32 -13.14
N PRO A 225 -6.42 29.18 -13.86
CA PRO A 225 -7.68 29.72 -13.37
C PRO A 225 -8.70 28.59 -13.25
N VAL A 226 -9.12 28.29 -12.02
CA VAL A 226 -10.25 27.41 -11.75
C VAL A 226 -11.51 28.20 -12.05
N SER A 227 -12.14 27.92 -13.19
CA SER A 227 -13.45 28.49 -13.48
C SER A 227 -14.46 27.82 -12.56
N SER A 228 -14.92 28.53 -11.53
CA SER A 228 -16.09 28.14 -10.75
C SER A 228 -17.35 28.28 -11.62
N ALA A 229 -17.53 27.38 -12.59
CA ALA A 229 -18.68 27.36 -13.48
C ALA A 229 -19.56 26.15 -13.15
N ARG A 230 -20.51 26.40 -12.23
CA ARG A 230 -21.82 25.77 -11.99
C ARG A 230 -21.93 24.25 -11.95
#